data_AF-A0A2W6S043-F1
#
_entry.id   AF-A0A2W6S043-F1
#
_cell.length_a   1.000
_cell.length_b   1.000
_cell.length_c   1.000
_cell.angle_alpha   90.00
_cell.angle_beta   90.00
_cell.angle_gamma   90.00
#
_symmetry.space_group_name_H-M   'P 1'
#
loop_
_entity.id
_entity.type
_entity.pdbx_description
1 polymer ?
#
loop_
_entity_poly.entity_id
_entity_poly.type
_entity_poly.pdbx_seq_one_letter_code
_entity_poly.pdbx_strand_id
1 'polypeptide(L)'
;MGLVAVADDPDNVQATDEHDAVSHAINNALGRLSQAFFALLFARSLKVSSRIPDDLRQRADALVLPGMPSHRPARVIAASRLSYLFAVDPDWTQASLIPSFDWAQDEAEAAAVWQGYAWQPRVDEKLWPALKPFFLATFEPDRLARIGEMAKTLVQLLMLVGIDLDRDQLPAVAVRNALRSMTDHLRTSALSWIETFLAQPDEPEDELPGKPPSRSADSLWDRRVAPWLQQVWPVEVELRSTSTSEQFARIAIATNARFSDAVDRLTPFMVRTNAFYELHLLAGSAHPDLHPRATLRLIDALADRQSLQMGTGDLGPILERARAADAGIVNLAAFNELRNLVQANPQ
;
A
#
# COMPACT_ATOMS: atom_id res chain seq x y z
N MET A 1 -31.60 14.80 -25.60
CA MET A 1 -31.63 16.17 -25.06
C MET A 1 -30.90 16.33 -23.74
N GLY A 2 -31.07 15.43 -22.76
CA GLY A 2 -30.40 15.59 -21.44
C GLY A 2 -28.87 15.60 -21.43
N LEU A 3 -28.20 14.61 -22.08
CA LEU A 3 -26.74 14.49 -22.02
C LEU A 3 -26.00 15.71 -22.59
N VAL A 4 -26.46 16.28 -23.71
CA VAL A 4 -25.84 17.46 -24.35
C VAL A 4 -25.92 18.67 -23.42
N ALA A 5 -27.09 18.92 -22.84
CA ALA A 5 -27.26 20.03 -21.90
C ALA A 5 -26.41 19.88 -20.62
N VAL A 6 -26.18 18.64 -20.15
CA VAL A 6 -25.30 18.37 -19.01
C VAL A 6 -23.82 18.48 -19.40
N ALA A 7 -23.44 18.11 -20.62
CA ALA A 7 -22.06 18.16 -21.09
C ALA A 7 -21.55 19.59 -21.30
N ASP A 8 -22.43 20.52 -21.68
CA ASP A 8 -22.13 21.93 -21.90
C ASP A 8 -21.99 22.74 -20.60
N ASP A 9 -22.17 22.12 -19.43
CA ASP A 9 -21.99 22.76 -18.13
C ASP A 9 -20.50 23.14 -17.93
N PRO A 10 -20.16 24.43 -17.77
CA PRO A 10 -18.77 24.88 -17.62
C PRO A 10 -18.10 24.32 -16.36
N ASP A 11 -18.87 23.96 -15.33
CA ASP A 11 -18.34 23.38 -14.09
C ASP A 11 -17.71 21.99 -14.36
N ASN A 12 -18.05 21.33 -15.47
CA ASN A 12 -17.44 20.06 -15.85
C ASN A 12 -15.94 20.17 -16.18
N VAL A 13 -15.46 21.35 -16.58
CA VAL A 13 -14.07 21.60 -16.99
C VAL A 13 -13.27 22.24 -15.85
N GLN A 14 -13.93 23.02 -14.99
CA GLN A 14 -13.30 23.70 -13.87
C GLN A 14 -13.25 22.77 -12.65
N ALA A 15 -12.14 22.04 -12.49
CA ALA A 15 -11.79 21.51 -11.17
C ALA A 15 -11.38 22.69 -10.30
N THR A 16 -12.17 23.01 -9.27
CA THR A 16 -11.87 24.09 -8.32
C THR A 16 -10.60 23.85 -7.50
N ASP A 17 -10.09 22.61 -7.51
CA ASP A 17 -8.77 22.21 -7.05
C ASP A 17 -8.32 20.99 -7.89
N GLU A 18 -7.13 21.02 -8.51
CA GLU A 18 -6.63 19.93 -9.38
C GLU A 18 -6.45 18.60 -8.62
N HIS A 19 -6.43 18.66 -7.29
CA HIS A 19 -6.19 17.54 -6.38
C HIS A 19 -7.45 16.81 -5.90
N ASP A 20 -8.64 17.22 -6.35
CA ASP A 20 -9.92 16.65 -5.86
C ASP A 20 -10.90 16.30 -6.99
N ALA A 21 -10.39 15.56 -8.00
CA ALA A 21 -11.18 15.14 -9.14
C ALA A 21 -12.36 14.23 -8.74
N VAL A 22 -12.20 13.45 -7.66
CA VAL A 22 -13.27 12.60 -7.13
C VAL A 22 -14.38 13.44 -6.51
N SER A 23 -14.10 14.38 -5.62
CA SER A 23 -15.16 15.20 -5.03
C SER A 23 -15.80 16.10 -6.08
N HIS A 24 -15.03 16.58 -7.06
CA HIS A 24 -15.59 17.28 -8.21
C HIS A 24 -16.58 16.40 -8.97
N ALA A 25 -16.19 15.17 -9.31
CA ALA A 25 -17.04 14.26 -10.07
C ALA A 25 -18.32 13.83 -9.34
N ILE A 26 -18.30 13.62 -8.02
CA ILE A 26 -19.54 13.27 -7.30
C ILE A 26 -20.48 14.46 -7.12
N ASN A 27 -19.96 15.69 -7.22
CA ASN A 27 -20.73 16.91 -7.00
C ASN A 27 -21.17 17.59 -8.29
N ASN A 28 -20.59 17.27 -9.45
CA ASN A 28 -20.97 17.84 -10.73
C ASN A 28 -22.09 17.06 -11.45
N ALA A 29 -22.76 17.72 -12.39
CA ALA A 29 -23.91 17.15 -13.09
C ALA A 29 -23.55 15.92 -13.92
N LEU A 30 -22.39 15.94 -14.62
CA LEU A 30 -22.01 14.82 -15.48
C LEU A 30 -21.55 13.59 -14.69
N GLY A 31 -20.84 13.77 -13.57
CA GLY A 31 -20.46 12.65 -12.72
C GLY A 31 -21.67 12.06 -11.98
N ARG A 32 -22.65 12.86 -11.53
CA ARG A 32 -23.94 12.34 -11.03
C ARG A 32 -24.72 11.56 -12.08
N LEU A 33 -24.76 12.05 -13.32
CA LEU A 33 -25.36 11.32 -14.44
C LEU A 33 -24.63 9.99 -14.69
N SER A 34 -23.31 9.98 -14.58
CA SER A 34 -22.49 8.78 -14.72
C SER A 34 -22.71 7.79 -13.58
N GLN A 35 -22.85 8.26 -12.34
CA GLN A 35 -23.24 7.42 -11.20
C GLN A 35 -24.59 6.75 -11.43
N ALA A 36 -25.60 7.50 -11.90
CA ALA A 36 -26.91 6.95 -12.23
C ALA A 36 -26.83 5.93 -13.38
N PHE A 37 -26.03 6.22 -14.41
CA PHE A 37 -25.79 5.30 -15.51
C PHE A 37 -25.16 3.97 -15.04
N PHE A 38 -24.09 4.03 -14.26
CA PHE A 38 -23.42 2.83 -13.77
C PHE A 38 -24.29 2.07 -12.76
N ALA A 39 -25.07 2.75 -11.92
CA ALA A 39 -26.05 2.09 -11.06
C ALA A 39 -27.08 1.30 -11.89
N LEU A 40 -27.61 1.90 -12.96
CA LEU A 40 -28.52 1.22 -13.89
C LEU A 40 -27.85 0.03 -14.59
N LEU A 41 -26.61 0.20 -15.04
CA LEU A 41 -25.85 -0.86 -15.72
C LEU A 41 -25.63 -2.06 -14.79
N PHE A 42 -25.24 -1.81 -13.54
CA PHE A 42 -24.91 -2.86 -12.58
C PHE A 42 -26.15 -3.53 -11.96
N ALA A 43 -27.28 -2.82 -11.90
CA ALA A 43 -28.57 -3.42 -11.53
C ALA A 43 -28.99 -4.57 -12.47
N ARG A 44 -28.43 -4.64 -13.69
CA ARG A 44 -28.69 -5.73 -14.63
C ARG A 44 -27.95 -7.03 -14.31
N SER A 45 -27.16 -7.07 -13.24
CA SER A 45 -26.43 -8.27 -12.79
C SER A 45 -25.64 -8.92 -13.93
N LEU A 46 -24.86 -8.10 -14.64
CA LEU A 46 -24.11 -8.52 -15.82
C LEU A 46 -23.10 -9.62 -15.46
N LYS A 47 -22.97 -10.59 -16.36
CA LYS A 47 -22.00 -11.69 -16.21
C LYS A 47 -20.63 -11.24 -16.73
N VAL A 48 -19.59 -11.91 -16.25
CA VAL A 48 -18.25 -11.75 -16.82
C VAL A 48 -18.31 -11.98 -18.33
N SER A 49 -17.71 -11.04 -19.09
CA SER A 49 -17.66 -11.04 -20.54
C SER A 49 -19.03 -11.01 -21.25
N SER A 50 -20.10 -10.55 -20.58
CA SER A 50 -21.42 -10.43 -21.22
C SER A 50 -21.57 -9.20 -22.12
N ARG A 51 -20.56 -8.31 -22.15
CA ARG A 51 -20.57 -7.00 -22.81
C ARG A 51 -21.58 -6.02 -22.21
N ILE A 52 -21.39 -4.73 -22.51
CA ILE A 52 -22.38 -3.71 -22.22
C ILE A 52 -23.61 -3.95 -23.12
N PRO A 53 -24.84 -3.99 -22.57
CA PRO A 53 -26.05 -4.16 -23.37
C PRO A 53 -26.19 -3.12 -24.48
N ASP A 54 -26.65 -3.54 -25.66
CA ASP A 54 -26.73 -2.69 -26.86
C ASP A 54 -27.56 -1.42 -26.64
N ASP A 55 -28.63 -1.49 -25.83
CA ASP A 55 -29.49 -0.35 -25.50
C ASP A 55 -28.81 0.70 -24.60
N LEU A 56 -27.73 0.32 -23.92
CA LEU A 56 -26.91 1.21 -23.07
C LEU A 56 -25.58 1.60 -23.72
N ARG A 57 -25.15 0.89 -24.79
CA ARG A 57 -23.83 1.06 -25.41
C ARG A 57 -23.56 2.50 -25.85
N GLN A 58 -24.48 3.11 -26.59
CA GLN A 58 -24.32 4.48 -27.06
C GLN A 58 -24.17 5.49 -25.90
N ARG A 59 -24.85 5.25 -24.78
CA ARG A 59 -24.74 6.10 -23.58
C ARG A 59 -23.42 5.88 -22.86
N ALA A 60 -22.95 4.64 -22.79
CA ALA A 60 -21.63 4.31 -22.25
C ALA A 60 -20.53 5.01 -23.05
N ASP A 61 -20.58 4.90 -24.38
CA ASP A 61 -19.63 5.51 -25.30
C ASP A 61 -19.62 7.03 -25.13
N ALA A 62 -20.81 7.66 -25.14
CA ALA A 62 -20.91 9.10 -25.00
C ALA A 62 -20.38 9.62 -23.65
N LEU A 63 -20.49 8.84 -22.57
CA LEU A 63 -19.97 9.24 -21.26
C LEU A 63 -18.46 9.04 -21.13
N VAL A 64 -17.93 7.91 -21.61
CA VAL A 64 -16.61 7.43 -21.21
C VAL A 64 -15.54 7.58 -22.29
N LEU A 65 -15.89 7.73 -23.56
CA LEU A 65 -14.87 7.88 -24.61
C LEU A 65 -13.91 9.06 -24.31
N PRO A 66 -12.60 8.89 -24.63
CA PRO A 66 -11.60 9.91 -24.37
C PRO A 66 -11.75 11.09 -25.33
N GLY A 67 -11.12 12.23 -25.00
CA GLY A 67 -10.93 13.36 -25.90
C GLY A 67 -11.81 14.59 -25.64
N MET A 68 -12.86 14.49 -24.83
CA MET A 68 -13.65 15.65 -24.39
C MET A 68 -13.36 15.99 -22.93
N PRO A 69 -12.73 17.14 -22.61
CA PRO A 69 -12.40 17.54 -21.24
C PRO A 69 -13.62 17.65 -20.31
N SER A 70 -14.76 18.15 -20.81
CA SER A 70 -16.00 18.21 -20.02
C SER A 70 -16.53 16.82 -19.62
N HIS A 71 -16.06 15.75 -20.28
CA HIS A 71 -16.42 14.38 -19.93
C HIS A 71 -15.53 13.73 -18.88
N ARG A 72 -14.47 14.42 -18.43
CA ARG A 72 -13.53 13.90 -17.42
C ARG A 72 -14.22 13.43 -16.14
N PRO A 73 -15.22 14.14 -15.56
CA PRO A 73 -15.92 13.68 -14.38
C PRO A 73 -16.60 12.31 -14.57
N ALA A 74 -17.10 12.03 -15.77
CA ALA A 74 -17.67 10.72 -16.10
C ALA A 74 -16.61 9.61 -16.09
N ARG A 75 -15.43 9.89 -16.64
CA ARG A 75 -14.29 8.96 -16.67
C ARG A 75 -13.70 8.74 -15.28
N VAL A 76 -13.69 9.73 -14.40
CA VAL A 76 -13.34 9.57 -12.97
C VAL A 76 -14.27 8.55 -12.30
N ILE A 77 -15.59 8.69 -12.49
CA ILE A 77 -16.56 7.72 -11.94
C ILE A 77 -16.36 6.33 -12.59
N ALA A 78 -16.12 6.26 -13.90
CA ALA A 78 -15.88 5.00 -14.59
C ALA A 78 -14.60 4.29 -14.05
N ALA A 79 -13.53 5.05 -13.81
CA ALA A 79 -12.28 4.55 -13.25
C ALA A 79 -12.47 3.92 -11.86
N SER A 80 -13.34 4.50 -11.02
CA SER A 80 -13.70 3.92 -9.71
C SER A 80 -14.45 2.58 -9.81
N ARG A 81 -14.83 2.17 -11.02
CA ARG A 81 -15.53 0.92 -11.35
C ARG A 81 -14.76 0.06 -12.35
N LEU A 82 -13.48 0.39 -12.59
CA LEU A 82 -12.69 -0.18 -13.68
C LEU A 82 -12.65 -1.71 -13.66
N SER A 83 -12.39 -2.33 -12.50
CA SER A 83 -12.36 -3.80 -12.38
C SER A 83 -13.64 -4.47 -12.87
N TYR A 84 -14.80 -3.92 -12.50
CA TYR A 84 -16.09 -4.47 -12.90
C TYR A 84 -16.36 -4.23 -14.40
N LEU A 85 -16.06 -3.02 -14.90
CA LEU A 85 -16.22 -2.70 -16.32
C LEU A 85 -15.34 -3.61 -17.18
N PHE A 86 -14.08 -3.80 -16.78
CA PHE A 86 -13.15 -4.69 -17.46
C PHE A 86 -13.60 -6.15 -17.39
N ALA A 87 -14.17 -6.60 -16.26
CA ALA A 87 -14.72 -7.95 -16.15
C ALA A 87 -15.95 -8.18 -17.07
N VAL A 88 -16.80 -7.16 -17.24
CA VAL A 88 -18.03 -7.25 -18.06
C VAL A 88 -17.73 -7.12 -19.55
N ASP A 89 -16.94 -6.13 -19.95
CA ASP A 89 -16.63 -5.80 -21.35
C ASP A 89 -15.16 -5.35 -21.48
N PRO A 90 -14.21 -6.32 -21.52
CA PRO A 90 -12.79 -6.00 -21.62
C PRO A 90 -12.45 -5.19 -22.87
N ASP A 91 -12.99 -5.58 -24.03
CA ASP A 91 -12.71 -4.94 -25.32
C ASP A 91 -13.16 -3.48 -25.32
N TRP A 92 -14.38 -3.21 -24.83
CA TRP A 92 -14.87 -1.86 -24.71
C TRP A 92 -14.03 -1.04 -23.73
N THR A 93 -13.73 -1.59 -22.55
CA THR A 93 -12.98 -0.87 -21.51
C THR A 93 -11.56 -0.54 -21.97
N GLN A 94 -10.92 -1.47 -22.69
CA GLN A 94 -9.61 -1.29 -23.30
C GLN A 94 -9.58 -0.15 -24.32
N ALA A 95 -10.66 0.01 -25.09
CA ALA A 95 -10.77 1.04 -26.11
C ALA A 95 -11.23 2.40 -25.56
N SER A 96 -12.11 2.40 -24.55
CA SER A 96 -12.82 3.60 -24.10
C SER A 96 -12.23 4.25 -22.84
N LEU A 97 -11.66 3.47 -21.92
CA LEU A 97 -11.27 3.99 -20.61
C LEU A 97 -9.77 3.86 -20.34
N ILE A 98 -9.16 2.71 -20.69
CA ILE A 98 -7.72 2.47 -20.46
C ILE A 98 -6.81 3.56 -21.06
N PRO A 99 -7.06 4.12 -22.26
CA PRO A 99 -6.20 5.18 -22.81
C PRO A 99 -6.14 6.44 -21.94
N SER A 100 -7.14 6.68 -21.09
CA SER A 100 -7.19 7.85 -20.21
C SER A 100 -6.23 7.74 -19.01
N PHE A 101 -5.61 6.59 -18.79
CA PHE A 101 -4.57 6.39 -17.76
C PHE A 101 -3.16 6.79 -18.25
N ASP A 102 -2.99 7.03 -19.56
CA ASP A 102 -1.71 7.36 -20.16
C ASP A 102 -1.35 8.83 -19.93
N TRP A 103 -0.39 9.05 -19.04
CA TRP A 103 0.17 10.38 -18.73
C TRP A 103 0.76 11.12 -19.93
N ALA A 104 1.19 10.39 -20.97
CA ALA A 104 1.76 11.01 -22.17
C ALA A 104 0.70 11.60 -23.12
N GLN A 105 -0.57 11.19 -23.00
CA GLN A 105 -1.66 11.70 -23.84
C GLN A 105 -2.23 13.00 -23.29
N ASP A 106 -2.60 12.99 -21.99
CA ASP A 106 -3.16 14.15 -21.30
C ASP A 106 -2.89 13.99 -19.79
N GLU A 107 -2.00 14.81 -19.24
CA GLU A 107 -1.63 14.75 -17.81
C GLU A 107 -2.80 15.05 -16.88
N ALA A 108 -3.69 15.98 -17.25
CA ALA A 108 -4.81 16.37 -16.39
C ALA A 108 -5.88 15.28 -16.39
N GLU A 109 -6.11 14.64 -17.53
CA GLU A 109 -6.98 13.47 -17.64
C GLU A 109 -6.42 12.28 -16.83
N ALA A 110 -5.15 11.95 -17.02
CA ALA A 110 -4.50 10.85 -16.31
C ALA A 110 -4.54 11.06 -14.80
N ALA A 111 -4.22 12.26 -14.31
CA ALA A 111 -4.31 12.58 -12.88
C ALA A 111 -5.71 12.31 -12.32
N ALA A 112 -6.75 12.82 -12.99
CA ALA A 112 -8.13 12.65 -12.54
C ALA A 112 -8.58 11.17 -12.57
N VAL A 113 -8.25 10.45 -13.64
CA VAL A 113 -8.62 9.03 -13.80
C VAL A 113 -7.88 8.13 -12.81
N TRP A 114 -6.60 8.41 -12.53
CA TRP A 114 -5.85 7.73 -11.47
C TRP A 114 -6.43 8.01 -10.08
N GLN A 115 -6.84 9.24 -9.77
CA GLN A 115 -7.58 9.55 -8.54
C GLN A 115 -8.91 8.77 -8.46
N GLY A 116 -9.67 8.72 -9.56
CA GLY A 116 -10.92 7.97 -9.65
C GLY A 116 -10.73 6.47 -9.40
N TYR A 117 -9.70 5.87 -9.97
CA TYR A 117 -9.37 4.47 -9.72
C TYR A 117 -8.89 4.22 -8.28
N ALA A 118 -8.04 5.11 -7.76
CA ALA A 118 -7.54 5.06 -6.38
C ALA A 118 -8.63 5.21 -5.32
N TRP A 119 -9.81 5.71 -5.68
CA TRP A 119 -10.94 5.76 -4.75
C TRP A 119 -11.46 4.36 -4.37
N GLN A 120 -11.41 3.40 -5.30
CA GLN A 120 -11.82 2.01 -5.05
C GLN A 120 -10.93 1.03 -5.84
N PRO A 121 -9.63 0.93 -5.48
CA PRO A 121 -8.66 0.17 -6.25
C PRO A 121 -9.02 -1.31 -6.20
N ARG A 122 -9.17 -1.92 -7.38
CA ARG A 122 -9.35 -3.36 -7.52
C ARG A 122 -8.59 -3.78 -8.76
N VAL A 123 -7.63 -4.67 -8.57
CA VAL A 123 -6.81 -5.23 -9.63
C VAL A 123 -6.89 -6.74 -9.56
N ASP A 124 -6.88 -7.38 -10.73
CA ASP A 124 -6.73 -8.82 -10.89
C ASP A 124 -5.73 -9.10 -12.02
N GLU A 125 -5.41 -10.37 -12.22
CA GLU A 125 -4.44 -10.82 -13.24
C GLU A 125 -4.84 -10.44 -14.68
N LYS A 126 -6.12 -10.17 -14.95
CA LYS A 126 -6.62 -9.80 -16.28
C LYS A 126 -6.54 -8.30 -16.51
N LEU A 127 -6.88 -7.49 -15.52
CA LEU A 127 -6.83 -6.03 -15.61
C LEU A 127 -5.40 -5.50 -15.50
N TRP A 128 -4.56 -6.14 -14.67
CA TRP A 128 -3.21 -5.62 -14.40
C TRP A 128 -2.36 -5.37 -15.65
N PRO A 129 -2.30 -6.28 -16.65
CA PRO A 129 -1.54 -6.04 -17.88
C PRO A 129 -1.96 -4.79 -18.65
N ALA A 130 -3.23 -4.37 -18.54
CA ALA A 130 -3.73 -3.17 -19.22
C ALA A 130 -3.31 -1.86 -18.51
N LEU A 131 -3.20 -1.88 -17.17
CA LEU A 131 -2.81 -0.71 -16.38
C LEU A 131 -1.29 -0.57 -16.20
N LYS A 132 -0.58 -1.70 -16.15
CA LYS A 132 0.85 -1.78 -15.88
C LYS A 132 1.72 -0.82 -16.70
N PRO A 133 1.49 -0.63 -18.03
CA PRO A 133 2.33 0.28 -18.84
C PRO A 133 2.34 1.72 -18.33
N PHE A 134 1.27 2.16 -17.66
CA PHE A 134 1.08 3.54 -17.21
C PHE A 134 1.32 3.72 -15.70
N PHE A 135 1.29 2.62 -14.94
CA PHE A 135 1.25 2.67 -13.48
C PHE A 135 2.52 3.23 -12.84
N LEU A 136 3.72 2.80 -13.23
CA LEU A 136 4.94 3.27 -12.58
C LEU A 136 5.21 4.76 -12.81
N ALA A 137 4.68 5.29 -13.91
CA ALA A 137 4.76 6.70 -14.25
C ALA A 137 3.97 7.59 -13.28
N THR A 138 3.01 7.03 -12.52
CA THR A 138 2.26 7.75 -11.46
C THR A 138 3.16 8.21 -10.31
N PHE A 139 4.31 7.58 -10.10
CA PHE A 139 5.20 7.83 -8.97
C PHE A 139 6.28 8.89 -9.25
N GLU A 140 6.17 9.64 -10.35
CA GLU A 140 6.96 10.86 -10.52
C GLU A 140 6.51 11.93 -9.52
N PRO A 141 7.42 12.75 -8.95
CA PRO A 141 7.08 13.69 -7.87
C PRO A 141 5.90 14.62 -8.19
N ASP A 142 5.89 15.23 -9.39
CA ASP A 142 4.84 16.16 -9.81
C ASP A 142 3.48 15.47 -9.98
N ARG A 143 3.49 14.19 -10.40
CA ARG A 143 2.26 13.40 -10.58
C ARG A 143 1.72 12.92 -9.24
N LEU A 144 2.57 12.51 -8.31
CA LEU A 144 2.18 12.23 -6.93
C LEU A 144 1.56 13.45 -6.27
N ALA A 145 2.15 14.64 -6.48
CA ALA A 145 1.60 15.89 -5.98
C ALA A 145 0.18 16.11 -6.53
N ARG A 146 -0.04 16.00 -7.84
CA ARG A 146 -1.35 16.16 -8.49
C ARG A 146 -2.38 15.11 -8.06
N ILE A 147 -1.98 13.88 -7.78
CA ILE A 147 -2.89 12.83 -7.29
C ILE A 147 -3.34 13.14 -5.85
N GLY A 148 -2.52 13.86 -5.08
CA GLY A 148 -2.84 14.30 -3.72
C GLY A 148 -3.04 13.12 -2.76
N GLU A 149 -4.05 13.21 -1.90
CA GLU A 149 -4.33 12.23 -0.83
C GLU A 149 -4.54 10.80 -1.35
N MET A 150 -5.04 10.66 -2.59
CA MET A 150 -5.26 9.35 -3.23
C MET A 150 -3.94 8.62 -3.55
N ALA A 151 -2.79 9.30 -3.52
CA ALA A 151 -1.49 8.70 -3.79
C ALA A 151 -1.17 7.57 -2.79
N LYS A 152 -1.60 7.70 -1.54
CA LYS A 152 -1.46 6.65 -0.52
C LYS A 152 -2.04 5.32 -1.02
N THR A 153 -3.21 5.36 -1.64
CA THR A 153 -3.88 4.17 -2.13
C THR A 153 -3.13 3.53 -3.31
N LEU A 154 -2.55 4.33 -4.19
CA LEU A 154 -1.71 3.84 -5.29
C LEU A 154 -0.40 3.23 -4.80
N VAL A 155 0.18 3.77 -3.72
CA VAL A 155 1.35 3.17 -3.06
C VAL A 155 1.00 1.80 -2.47
N GLN A 156 -0.14 1.68 -1.81
CA GLN A 156 -0.62 0.38 -1.31
C GLN A 156 -0.86 -0.62 -2.45
N LEU A 157 -1.40 -0.14 -3.58
CA LEU A 157 -1.52 -0.95 -4.79
C LEU A 157 -0.16 -1.41 -5.31
N LEU A 158 0.88 -0.55 -5.30
CA LEU A 158 2.24 -0.92 -5.69
C LEU A 158 2.77 -2.07 -4.81
N MET A 159 2.49 -2.05 -3.51
CA MET A 159 2.88 -3.14 -2.61
C MET A 159 2.14 -4.43 -2.96
N LEU A 160 0.82 -4.35 -3.14
CA LEU A 160 0.00 -5.49 -3.56
C LEU A 160 0.53 -6.12 -4.85
N VAL A 161 0.77 -5.32 -5.89
CA VAL A 161 1.25 -5.87 -7.16
C VAL A 161 2.68 -6.37 -7.09
N GLY A 162 3.55 -5.70 -6.33
CA GLY A 162 4.96 -6.09 -6.18
C GLY A 162 5.18 -7.34 -5.34
N ILE A 163 4.34 -7.55 -4.32
CA ILE A 163 4.51 -8.64 -3.34
C ILE A 163 3.61 -9.83 -3.66
N ASP A 164 2.37 -9.57 -4.13
CA ASP A 164 1.33 -10.61 -4.17
C ASP A 164 0.88 -11.02 -5.59
N LEU A 165 0.86 -10.08 -6.54
CA LEU A 165 0.26 -10.32 -7.88
C LEU A 165 1.27 -10.53 -9.02
N ASP A 166 2.22 -9.61 -9.23
CA ASP A 166 3.09 -9.56 -10.43
C ASP A 166 4.56 -9.28 -10.08
N ARG A 167 5.05 -10.01 -9.07
CA ARG A 167 6.40 -9.84 -8.51
C ARG A 167 7.51 -9.89 -9.56
N ASP A 168 7.43 -10.86 -10.47
CA ASP A 168 8.56 -11.18 -11.37
C ASP A 168 8.61 -10.29 -12.61
N GLN A 169 7.55 -9.53 -12.89
CA GLN A 169 7.48 -8.73 -14.11
C GLN A 169 7.49 -7.23 -13.85
N LEU A 170 7.52 -6.77 -12.59
CA LEU A 170 7.72 -5.37 -12.27
C LEU A 170 9.22 -5.02 -12.30
N PRO A 171 9.66 -4.03 -13.12
CA PRO A 171 11.07 -3.69 -13.21
C PRO A 171 11.60 -3.12 -11.89
N ALA A 172 12.48 -3.85 -11.21
CA ALA A 172 12.98 -3.49 -9.89
C ALA A 172 13.60 -2.09 -9.81
N VAL A 173 14.31 -1.65 -10.86
CA VAL A 173 14.90 -0.30 -10.92
C VAL A 173 13.82 0.77 -10.94
N ALA A 174 12.74 0.56 -11.70
CA ALA A 174 11.64 1.51 -11.78
C ALA A 174 10.85 1.56 -10.47
N VAL A 175 10.62 0.41 -9.81
CA VAL A 175 10.00 0.36 -8.47
C VAL A 175 10.86 1.07 -7.42
N ARG A 176 12.18 0.86 -7.43
CA ARG A 176 13.10 1.56 -6.53
C ARG A 176 13.05 3.07 -6.75
N ASN A 177 13.02 3.53 -8.00
CA ASN A 177 12.89 4.94 -8.32
C ASN A 177 11.54 5.51 -7.85
N ALA A 178 10.45 4.76 -8.00
CA ALA A 178 9.16 5.14 -7.44
C ALA A 178 9.22 5.33 -5.92
N LEU A 179 9.81 4.38 -5.17
CA LEU A 179 9.99 4.49 -3.71
C LEU A 179 10.88 5.66 -3.29
N ARG A 180 11.90 6.01 -4.09
CA ARG A 180 12.76 7.18 -3.86
C ARG A 180 12.01 8.50 -4.04
N SER A 181 11.12 8.59 -5.03
CA SER A 181 10.32 9.78 -5.32
C SER A 181 9.21 10.05 -4.30
N MET A 182 8.83 9.04 -3.50
CA MET A 182 7.80 9.18 -2.48
C MET A 182 8.22 10.15 -1.36
N THR A 183 7.24 10.75 -0.71
CA THR A 183 7.45 11.41 0.58
C THR A 183 7.64 10.39 1.69
N ASP A 184 8.09 10.84 2.86
CA ASP A 184 8.20 9.97 4.04
C ASP A 184 6.87 9.30 4.40
N HIS A 185 5.79 10.09 4.41
CA HIS A 185 4.43 9.60 4.68
C HIS A 185 3.98 8.48 3.72
N LEU A 186 4.31 8.60 2.43
CA LEU A 186 3.98 7.58 1.43
C LEU A 186 4.82 6.32 1.62
N ARG A 187 6.13 6.43 1.89
CA ARG A 187 6.97 5.26 2.23
C ARG A 187 6.48 4.54 3.47
N THR A 188 6.09 5.27 4.51
CA THR A 188 5.52 4.69 5.74
C THR A 188 4.18 4.00 5.46
N SER A 189 3.34 4.58 4.61
CA SER A 189 2.10 3.93 4.16
C SER A 189 2.35 2.64 3.37
N ALA A 190 3.44 2.59 2.59
CA ALA A 190 3.87 1.38 1.88
C ALA A 190 4.22 0.25 2.86
N LEU A 191 5.06 0.56 3.86
CA LEU A 191 5.46 -0.41 4.88
C LEU A 191 4.30 -0.81 5.80
N SER A 192 3.36 0.10 6.09
CA SER A 192 2.15 -0.20 6.88
C SER A 192 1.24 -1.21 6.17
N TRP A 193 1.16 -1.15 4.85
CA TRP A 193 0.48 -2.19 4.07
C TRP A 193 1.15 -3.55 4.23
N ILE A 194 2.50 -3.60 4.22
CA ILE A 194 3.26 -4.84 4.39
C ILE A 194 3.05 -5.44 5.78
N GLU A 195 3.07 -4.61 6.84
CA GLU A 195 2.73 -5.05 8.21
C GLU A 195 1.33 -5.66 8.23
N THR A 196 0.34 -4.94 7.70
CA THR A 196 -1.06 -5.42 7.67
C THR A 196 -1.19 -6.73 6.88
N PHE A 197 -0.44 -6.87 5.79
CA PHE A 197 -0.42 -8.08 4.98
C PHE A 197 0.16 -9.29 5.73
N LEU A 198 1.20 -9.08 6.53
CA LEU A 198 1.82 -10.13 7.36
C LEU A 198 1.01 -10.45 8.61
N ALA A 199 0.35 -9.46 9.21
CA ALA A 199 -0.45 -9.61 10.43
C ALA A 199 -1.83 -10.26 10.21
N GLN A 200 -2.15 -10.66 8.97
CA GLN A 200 -3.36 -11.43 8.70
C GLN A 200 -3.28 -12.80 9.40
N PRO A 201 -4.41 -13.33 9.93
CA PRO A 201 -4.42 -14.61 10.61
C PRO A 201 -3.87 -15.73 9.72
N ASP A 202 -3.05 -16.59 10.32
CA ASP A 202 -2.54 -17.78 9.65
C ASP A 202 -3.72 -18.68 9.22
N GLU A 203 -3.63 -19.24 8.02
CA GLU A 203 -4.57 -20.28 7.61
C GLU A 203 -4.23 -21.58 8.35
N PRO A 204 -5.24 -22.33 8.82
CA PRO A 204 -4.98 -23.61 9.45
C PRO A 204 -4.20 -24.53 8.49
N GLU A 205 -3.23 -25.27 9.03
CA GLU A 205 -2.52 -26.30 8.29
C GLU A 205 -3.51 -27.41 7.90
N ASP A 206 -3.89 -27.45 6.62
CA ASP A 206 -4.63 -28.58 6.08
C ASP A 206 -3.62 -29.68 5.71
N GLU A 207 -3.64 -30.80 6.44
CA GLU A 207 -2.76 -31.96 6.23
C GLU A 207 -3.02 -32.74 4.91
N LEU A 208 -3.85 -32.19 4.01
CA LEU A 208 -4.18 -32.85 2.75
C LEU A 208 -2.97 -32.83 1.78
N PRO A 209 -2.49 -34.00 1.33
CA PRO A 209 -1.36 -34.07 0.42
C PRO A 209 -1.69 -33.38 -0.91
N GLY A 210 -0.85 -32.40 -1.29
CA GLY A 210 -0.94 -31.68 -2.56
C GLY A 210 -1.53 -30.26 -2.48
N LYS A 211 -1.98 -29.78 -1.31
CA LYS A 211 -2.34 -28.38 -1.14
C LYS A 211 -1.07 -27.51 -1.00
N PRO A 212 -1.02 -26.29 -1.57
CA PRO A 212 0.03 -25.34 -1.23
C PRO A 212 0.08 -25.13 0.29
N PRO A 213 1.28 -24.91 0.86
CA PRO A 213 1.43 -24.72 2.31
C PRO A 213 0.56 -23.56 2.78
N SER A 214 -0.09 -23.74 3.93
CA SER A 214 -0.99 -22.75 4.52
C SER A 214 -0.29 -21.41 4.70
N ARG A 215 -1.03 -20.34 4.45
CA ARG A 215 -0.56 -18.96 4.60
C ARG A 215 -0.13 -18.74 6.04
N SER A 216 1.12 -18.34 6.24
CA SER A 216 1.60 -17.79 7.51
C SER A 216 2.49 -16.58 7.33
N ALA A 217 2.58 -15.71 8.35
CA ALA A 217 3.47 -14.53 8.33
C ALA A 217 4.92 -14.91 7.95
N ASP A 218 5.45 -15.98 8.53
CA ASP A 218 6.81 -16.48 8.26
C ASP A 218 6.99 -16.96 6.81
N SER A 219 6.00 -17.69 6.27
CA SER A 219 6.05 -18.17 4.89
C SER A 219 5.99 -17.02 3.87
N LEU A 220 5.22 -15.98 4.17
CA LEU A 220 5.09 -14.77 3.35
C LEU A 220 6.35 -13.92 3.43
N TRP A 221 6.95 -13.81 4.62
CA TRP A 221 8.24 -13.15 4.82
C TRP A 221 9.31 -13.76 3.91
N ASP A 222 9.53 -15.08 4.02
CA ASP A 222 10.58 -15.79 3.27
C ASP A 222 10.38 -15.71 1.75
N ARG A 223 9.14 -15.90 1.29
CA ARG A 223 8.84 -16.10 -0.14
C ARG A 223 8.55 -14.81 -0.89
N ARG A 224 7.95 -13.83 -0.22
CA ARG A 224 7.40 -12.64 -0.88
C ARG A 224 8.04 -11.36 -0.35
N VAL A 225 7.92 -11.07 0.94
CA VAL A 225 8.26 -9.76 1.51
C VAL A 225 9.77 -9.52 1.56
N ALA A 226 10.54 -10.39 2.20
CA ALA A 226 11.97 -10.16 2.42
C ALA A 226 12.77 -10.04 1.11
N PRO A 227 12.57 -10.92 0.10
CA PRO A 227 13.25 -10.80 -1.18
C PRO A 227 12.87 -9.52 -1.93
N TRP A 228 11.59 -9.14 -1.88
CA TRP A 228 11.10 -7.95 -2.58
C TRP A 228 11.69 -6.68 -1.96
N LEU A 229 11.64 -6.53 -0.63
CA LEU A 229 12.24 -5.38 0.07
C LEU A 229 13.74 -5.26 -0.21
N GLN A 230 14.50 -6.36 -0.15
CA GLN A 230 15.94 -6.33 -0.47
C GLN A 230 16.21 -5.88 -1.91
N GLN A 231 15.31 -6.22 -2.83
CA GLN A 231 15.47 -5.90 -4.23
C GLN A 231 15.14 -4.43 -4.52
N VAL A 232 14.10 -3.87 -3.92
CA VAL A 232 13.57 -2.56 -4.34
C VAL A 232 13.68 -1.45 -3.30
N TRP A 233 13.83 -1.75 -2.01
CA TRP A 233 13.81 -0.71 -0.99
C TRP A 233 15.04 0.22 -1.10
N PRO A 234 14.87 1.55 -0.99
CA PRO A 234 15.98 2.49 -1.03
C PRO A 234 16.98 2.28 0.13
N VAL A 235 18.28 2.32 -0.16
CA VAL A 235 19.37 2.09 0.83
C VAL A 235 19.97 3.39 1.36
N GLU A 236 19.66 4.51 0.69
CA GLU A 236 20.14 5.85 0.97
C GLU A 236 19.81 6.26 2.41
N VAL A 237 20.78 6.87 3.08
CA VAL A 237 20.65 7.26 4.50
C VAL A 237 19.64 8.39 4.66
N GLU A 238 19.58 9.27 3.66
CA GLU A 238 18.70 10.45 3.61
C GLU A 238 17.22 10.09 3.51
N LEU A 239 16.89 8.85 3.09
CA LEU A 239 15.51 8.37 2.97
C LEU A 239 15.02 7.62 4.22
N ARG A 240 15.90 7.42 5.20
CA ARG A 240 15.55 6.79 6.48
C ARG A 240 14.89 7.81 7.39
N SER A 241 13.86 7.37 8.09
CA SER A 241 13.11 8.22 9.02
C SER A 241 12.64 7.42 10.23
N THR A 242 12.26 8.14 11.29
CA THR A 242 11.67 7.51 12.48
C THR A 242 10.40 6.74 12.12
N SER A 243 9.53 7.33 11.29
CA SER A 243 8.24 6.73 10.89
C SER A 243 8.42 5.42 10.10
N THR A 244 9.36 5.38 9.15
CA THR A 244 9.69 4.14 8.42
C THR A 244 10.38 3.11 9.32
N SER A 245 11.20 3.54 10.27
CA SER A 245 11.90 2.65 11.22
C SER A 245 10.94 1.95 12.17
N GLU A 246 9.98 2.68 12.73
CA GLU A 246 8.88 2.12 13.54
C GLU A 246 8.10 1.08 12.74
N GLN A 247 7.80 1.39 11.48
CA GLN A 247 7.06 0.49 10.62
C GLN A 247 7.85 -0.78 10.26
N PHE A 248 9.16 -0.67 10.04
CA PHE A 248 10.03 -1.83 9.87
C PHE A 248 10.08 -2.71 11.13
N ALA A 249 10.09 -2.11 12.31
CA ALA A 249 10.06 -2.87 13.55
C ALA A 249 8.74 -3.63 13.70
N ARG A 250 7.61 -3.02 13.35
CA ARG A 250 6.30 -3.70 13.32
C ARG A 250 6.26 -4.84 12.31
N ILE A 251 6.85 -4.67 11.12
CA ILE A 251 7.01 -5.76 10.13
C ILE A 251 7.81 -6.92 10.73
N ALA A 252 8.93 -6.64 11.42
CA ALA A 252 9.69 -7.69 12.09
C ALA A 252 8.84 -8.39 13.16
N ILE A 253 8.20 -7.64 14.05
CA ILE A 253 7.35 -8.15 15.14
C ILE A 253 6.18 -8.99 14.62
N ALA A 254 5.63 -8.68 13.44
CA ALA A 254 4.55 -9.45 12.82
C ALA A 254 4.99 -10.84 12.33
N THR A 255 6.30 -11.06 12.13
CA THR A 255 6.82 -12.42 11.88
C THR A 255 6.96 -13.19 13.19
N ASN A 256 6.97 -14.52 13.13
CA ASN A 256 7.09 -15.40 14.29
C ASN A 256 8.48 -16.05 14.31
N ALA A 257 8.62 -17.26 13.78
CA ALA A 257 9.90 -17.97 13.73
C ALA A 257 10.96 -17.25 12.88
N ARG A 258 10.53 -16.34 12.00
CA ARG A 258 11.42 -15.50 11.17
C ARG A 258 11.79 -14.17 11.79
N PHE A 259 11.36 -13.88 13.02
CA PHE A 259 11.68 -12.62 13.71
C PHE A 259 13.17 -12.28 13.70
N SER A 260 14.04 -13.24 14.02
CA SER A 260 15.49 -12.99 14.02
C SER A 260 16.04 -12.62 12.64
N ASP A 261 15.58 -13.29 11.57
CA ASP A 261 16.00 -12.98 10.20
C ASP A 261 15.45 -11.62 9.75
N ALA A 262 14.20 -11.30 10.14
CA ALA A 262 13.58 -10.02 9.84
C ALA A 262 14.33 -8.86 10.50
N VAL A 263 14.68 -8.97 11.79
CA VAL A 263 15.48 -7.95 12.49
C VAL A 263 16.83 -7.74 11.79
N ASP A 264 17.53 -8.81 11.44
CA ASP A 264 18.85 -8.70 10.80
C ASP A 264 18.80 -8.01 9.43
N ARG A 265 17.74 -8.24 8.67
CA ARG A 265 17.55 -7.64 7.34
C ARG A 265 17.02 -6.20 7.38
N LEU A 266 16.23 -5.85 8.39
CA LEU A 266 15.53 -4.56 8.43
C LEU A 266 16.29 -3.50 9.23
N THR A 267 17.06 -3.88 10.25
CA THR A 267 17.85 -2.93 11.06
C THR A 267 18.79 -2.02 10.26
N PRO A 268 19.40 -2.43 9.12
CA PRO A 268 20.21 -1.53 8.31
C PRO A 268 19.46 -0.31 7.74
N PHE A 269 18.12 -0.37 7.66
CA PHE A 269 17.28 0.70 7.15
C PHE A 269 16.73 1.61 8.26
N MET A 270 16.95 1.26 9.52
CA MET A 270 16.37 1.94 10.67
C MET A 270 17.24 3.10 11.16
N VAL A 271 16.59 4.06 11.79
CA VAL A 271 17.15 5.09 12.64
C VAL A 271 16.45 5.06 13.99
N ARG A 272 17.09 5.64 15.01
CA ARG A 272 16.52 5.66 16.37
C ARG A 272 15.29 6.56 16.45
N THR A 273 14.29 6.11 17.19
CA THR A 273 13.01 6.77 17.50
C THR A 273 12.62 6.50 18.97
N ASN A 274 11.48 7.05 19.39
CA ASN A 274 10.97 6.82 20.75
C ASN A 274 10.54 5.38 21.00
N ALA A 275 10.11 4.67 19.96
CA ALA A 275 9.78 3.25 19.95
C ALA A 275 8.76 2.79 21.02
N PHE A 276 7.97 3.70 21.61
CA PHE A 276 7.10 3.34 22.75
C PHE A 276 6.07 2.28 22.39
N TYR A 277 5.46 2.41 21.22
CA TYR A 277 4.47 1.45 20.76
C TYR A 277 5.11 0.10 20.40
N GLU A 278 6.29 0.12 19.78
CA GLU A 278 7.02 -1.08 19.39
C GLU A 278 7.54 -1.85 20.61
N LEU A 279 7.96 -1.15 21.67
CA LEU A 279 8.28 -1.74 22.97
C LEU A 279 7.05 -2.41 23.59
N HIS A 280 5.89 -1.76 23.56
CA HIS A 280 4.65 -2.34 24.04
C HIS A 280 4.26 -3.61 23.27
N LEU A 281 4.37 -3.58 21.93
CA LEU A 281 4.12 -4.75 21.08
C LEU A 281 5.10 -5.90 21.40
N LEU A 282 6.39 -5.60 21.58
CA LEU A 282 7.39 -6.60 21.97
C LEU A 282 7.07 -7.22 23.33
N ALA A 283 6.70 -6.40 24.32
CA ALA A 283 6.29 -6.85 25.64
C ALA A 283 5.07 -7.79 25.57
N GLY A 284 4.11 -7.51 24.69
CA GLY A 284 2.94 -8.36 24.46
C GLY A 284 3.18 -9.61 23.61
N SER A 285 4.32 -9.69 22.90
CA SER A 285 4.66 -10.80 21.99
C SER A 285 5.40 -11.95 22.70
N ALA A 286 5.62 -13.06 21.99
CA ALA A 286 6.50 -14.16 22.44
C ALA A 286 7.99 -13.95 22.10
N HIS A 287 8.34 -12.86 21.39
CA HIS A 287 9.70 -12.60 20.90
C HIS A 287 10.77 -12.50 21.99
N PRO A 288 10.50 -11.90 23.16
CA PRO A 288 11.47 -11.91 24.25
C PRO A 288 11.86 -13.33 24.69
N ASP A 289 10.92 -14.28 24.68
CA ASP A 289 11.18 -15.66 25.13
C ASP A 289 11.77 -16.53 24.01
N LEU A 290 11.29 -16.40 22.77
CA LEU A 290 11.69 -17.25 21.65
C LEU A 290 12.94 -16.74 20.92
N HIS A 291 13.14 -15.43 20.91
CA HIS A 291 14.20 -14.76 20.15
C HIS A 291 14.91 -13.66 20.97
N PRO A 292 15.44 -13.95 22.17
CA PRO A 292 15.95 -12.95 23.11
C PRO A 292 17.03 -12.03 22.53
N ARG A 293 17.98 -12.59 21.76
CA ARG A 293 19.07 -11.80 21.15
C ARG A 293 18.59 -10.86 20.05
N ALA A 294 17.66 -11.32 19.21
CA ALA A 294 17.07 -10.49 18.16
C ALA A 294 16.20 -9.38 18.76
N THR A 295 15.48 -9.67 19.85
CA THR A 295 14.70 -8.68 20.60
C THR A 295 15.59 -7.55 21.09
N LEU A 296 16.73 -7.88 21.74
CA LEU A 296 17.70 -6.87 22.17
C LEU A 296 18.28 -6.06 21.00
N ARG A 297 18.61 -6.74 19.89
CA ARG A 297 19.15 -6.08 18.70
C ARG A 297 18.15 -5.08 18.11
N LEU A 298 16.87 -5.45 18.02
CA LEU A 298 15.82 -4.56 17.54
C LEU A 298 15.69 -3.32 18.44
N ILE A 299 15.67 -3.51 19.76
CA ILE A 299 15.58 -2.40 20.72
C ILE A 299 16.78 -1.47 20.62
N ASP A 300 18.00 -2.01 20.55
CA ASP A 300 19.24 -1.21 20.45
C ASP A 300 19.34 -0.40 19.14
N ALA A 301 18.84 -0.97 18.05
CA ALA A 301 18.79 -0.31 16.74
C ALA A 301 17.69 0.75 16.67
N LEU A 302 16.53 0.51 17.28
CA LEU A 302 15.33 1.32 17.11
C LEU A 302 15.14 2.38 18.19
N ALA A 303 15.43 2.10 19.46
CA ALA A 303 15.05 2.99 20.54
C ALA A 303 16.17 3.99 20.89
N ASP A 304 15.82 5.27 20.99
CA ASP A 304 16.74 6.28 21.49
C ASP A 304 16.90 6.21 23.02
N ARG A 305 18.06 6.66 23.52
CA ARG A 305 18.39 6.55 24.94
C ARG A 305 17.44 7.34 25.86
N GLN A 306 16.93 8.48 25.40
CA GLN A 306 16.03 9.31 26.20
C GLN A 306 14.68 8.60 26.36
N SER A 307 14.16 8.02 25.28
CA SER A 307 12.89 7.30 25.29
C SER A 307 12.97 5.99 26.07
N LEU A 308 14.10 5.29 26.02
CA LEU A 308 14.34 4.11 26.88
C LEU A 308 14.32 4.43 28.38
N GLN A 309 14.70 5.65 28.79
CA GLN A 309 14.59 6.08 30.19
C GLN A 309 13.13 6.33 30.61
N MET A 310 12.26 6.73 29.68
CA MET A 310 10.85 6.99 29.93
C MET A 310 9.99 5.71 29.81
N GLY A 311 10.40 4.75 28.97
CA GLY A 311 9.69 3.50 28.68
C GLY A 311 10.09 2.29 29.54
N THR A 312 10.57 2.50 30.76
CA THR A 312 11.09 1.40 31.61
C THR A 312 10.03 0.37 32.00
N GLY A 313 8.75 0.73 32.00
CA GLY A 313 7.63 -0.15 32.31
C GLY A 313 7.52 -1.37 31.40
N ASP A 314 7.68 -1.21 30.09
CA ASP A 314 7.69 -2.34 29.13
C ASP A 314 9.09 -2.94 28.98
N LEU A 315 10.14 -2.12 29.08
CA LEU A 315 11.53 -2.56 28.90
C LEU A 315 11.97 -3.56 29.97
N GLY A 316 11.63 -3.32 31.25
CA GLY A 316 11.99 -4.23 32.35
C GLY A 316 11.49 -5.67 32.14
N PRO A 317 10.18 -5.88 31.93
CA PRO A 317 9.61 -7.19 31.61
C PRO A 317 10.24 -7.86 30.39
N ILE A 318 10.52 -7.12 29.32
CA ILE A 318 11.21 -7.65 28.13
C ILE A 318 12.59 -8.19 28.49
N LEU A 319 13.40 -7.42 29.22
CA LEU A 319 14.76 -7.81 29.58
C LEU A 319 14.78 -9.04 30.51
N GLU A 320 13.85 -9.12 31.48
CA GLU A 320 13.76 -10.28 32.37
C GLU A 320 13.34 -11.55 31.64
N ARG A 321 12.33 -11.45 30.75
CA ARG A 321 11.91 -12.57 29.91
C ARG A 321 13.03 -13.05 28.98
N ALA A 322 13.70 -12.11 28.32
CA ALA A 322 14.83 -12.43 27.46
C ALA A 322 15.97 -13.11 28.23
N ARG A 323 16.30 -12.63 29.43
CA ARG A 323 17.35 -13.20 30.29
C ARG A 323 16.99 -14.60 30.79
N ALA A 324 15.72 -14.83 31.10
CA ALA A 324 15.23 -16.13 31.50
C ALA A 324 15.35 -17.16 30.37
N ALA A 325 15.10 -16.73 29.11
CA ALA A 325 15.21 -17.59 27.94
C ALA A 325 16.66 -17.87 27.49
N ASP A 326 17.55 -16.86 27.52
CA ASP A 326 18.98 -17.01 27.20
C ASP A 326 19.83 -16.29 28.24
N ALA A 327 20.32 -17.04 29.24
CA ALA A 327 21.18 -16.51 30.28
C ALA A 327 22.49 -15.91 29.72
N GLY A 328 22.91 -16.28 28.50
CA GLY A 328 24.11 -15.76 27.86
C GLY A 328 24.01 -14.31 27.40
N ILE A 329 22.80 -13.74 27.30
CA ILE A 329 22.62 -12.34 26.88
C ILE A 329 23.19 -11.34 27.89
N VAL A 330 23.40 -11.74 29.15
CA VAL A 330 24.02 -10.90 30.18
C VAL A 330 25.44 -10.46 29.83
N ASN A 331 26.10 -11.18 28.91
CA ASN A 331 27.42 -10.83 28.41
C ASN A 331 27.39 -9.82 27.25
N LEU A 332 26.20 -9.50 26.72
CA LEU A 332 26.05 -8.53 25.64
C LEU A 332 26.09 -7.11 26.19
N ALA A 333 26.87 -6.24 25.55
CA ALA A 333 26.95 -4.83 25.93
C ALA A 333 25.57 -4.15 25.89
N ALA A 334 24.80 -4.39 24.82
CA ALA A 334 23.44 -3.87 24.66
C ALA A 334 22.51 -4.24 25.83
N PHE A 335 22.55 -5.50 26.30
CA PHE A 335 21.75 -5.92 27.45
C PHE A 335 22.13 -5.15 28.73
N ASN A 336 23.43 -5.02 29.00
CA ASN A 336 23.90 -4.32 30.19
C ASN A 336 23.58 -2.82 30.15
N GLU A 337 23.68 -2.18 28.99
CA GLU A 337 23.25 -0.79 28.81
C GLU A 337 21.75 -0.63 29.12
N LEU A 338 20.89 -1.46 28.52
CA LEU A 338 19.44 -1.40 28.74
C LEU A 338 19.07 -1.72 30.19
N ARG A 339 19.70 -2.71 30.81
CA ARG A 339 19.48 -3.06 32.22
C ARG A 339 19.85 -1.91 33.15
N ASN A 340 20.99 -1.24 32.91
CA ASN A 340 21.41 -0.10 33.71
C ASN A 340 20.41 1.06 33.59
N LEU A 341 19.81 1.28 32.42
CA LEU A 341 18.78 2.30 32.22
C LEU A 341 17.51 2.02 33.03
N VAL A 342 17.04 0.77 33.05
CA VAL A 342 15.90 0.34 33.88
C VAL A 342 16.21 0.51 35.37
N GLN A 343 17.41 0.15 35.81
CA GLN A 343 17.82 0.28 37.22
C GLN A 343 17.98 1.74 37.67
N ALA A 344 18.36 2.64 36.76
CA ALA A 344 18.50 4.07 37.06
C ALA A 344 17.15 4.81 37.14
N ASN A 345 16.08 4.26 36.54
CA ASN A 345 14.75 4.86 36.51
C ASN A 345 13.66 3.81 36.88
N PRO A 346 13.64 3.34 38.15
CA PRO A 346 12.58 2.45 38.61
C PRO A 346 11.24 3.21 38.58
N GLN A 347 10.24 2.66 37.89
CA GLN A 347 8.88 3.19 37.87
C GLN A 347 8.11 2.86 39.15
#